data_AF-A0A286MPC4-F1
#
_entry.id   AF-A0A286MPC4-F1
#
_cell.length_a   1.000
_cell.length_b   1.000
_cell.length_c   1.000
_cell.angle_alpha   90.00
_cell.angle_beta   90.00
_cell.angle_gamma   90.00
#
_symmetry.space_group_name_H-M   'P 1'
#
loop_
_entity.id
_entity.type
_entity.pdbx_description
1 polymer ?
#
loop_
_entity_poly.entity_id
_entity_poly.type
_entity_poly.pdbx_seq_one_letter_code
_entity_poly.pdbx_strand_id
1 'polypeptide(L)'
;PDIIGPGVSVLASVPVLGFAVDSGTSMATPHLSGIAALLKASHPDWSPSMIKSAIMTTAYTVDNKGNQIISDEDWKTASFFAVGAGHVNATAANDPGLVYEIGNREYLAYLCGLNMTNEQLTGVFNGSKLLNCSSVQKTEEKDLNYPSISVSLWNQQVVTRRLT
;
A
#
# COMPACT_ATOMS: atom_id res chain seq x y z
N PRO A 1 -6.80 4.20 1.83
CA PRO A 1 -5.32 4.30 1.91
C PRO A 1 -4.76 2.93 2.28
N ASP A 2 -3.44 2.73 2.12
CA ASP A 2 -2.79 1.47 2.48
C ASP A 2 -2.20 1.48 3.90
N ILE A 3 -1.67 2.63 4.33
CA ILE A 3 -0.92 2.82 5.57
C ILE A 3 -1.01 4.29 5.98
N ILE A 4 -0.84 4.60 7.26
CA ILE A 4 -0.67 5.97 7.75
C ILE A 4 0.74 6.20 8.30
N GLY A 5 1.15 7.47 8.29
CA GLY A 5 2.39 7.95 8.87
C GLY A 5 2.27 9.42 9.28
N PRO A 6 3.33 10.01 9.86
CA PRO A 6 3.30 11.35 10.41
C PRO A 6 3.03 12.40 9.33
N GLY A 7 1.90 13.11 9.43
CA GLY A 7 1.49 14.12 8.45
C GLY A 7 0.96 15.41 9.05
N VAL A 8 0.90 15.55 10.38
CA VAL A 8 0.37 16.75 11.04
C VAL A 8 1.49 17.43 11.81
N SER A 9 1.60 18.75 11.65
CA SER A 9 2.62 19.59 12.29
C SER A 9 4.05 19.09 12.07
N VAL A 10 4.38 18.77 10.81
CA VAL A 10 5.71 18.32 10.40
C VAL A 10 6.60 19.52 10.12
N LEU A 11 7.73 19.61 10.81
CA LEU A 11 8.77 20.59 10.53
C LEU A 11 9.61 20.14 9.33
N ALA A 12 9.66 20.95 8.27
CA ALA A 12 10.45 20.66 7.07
C ALA A 12 11.11 21.93 6.52
N SER A 13 12.12 21.74 5.66
CA SER A 13 12.82 22.86 5.01
C SER A 13 11.93 23.56 3.99
N VAL A 14 11.96 24.89 3.97
CA VAL A 14 11.29 25.70 2.95
C VAL A 14 12.27 26.69 2.32
N PRO A 15 12.13 27.02 1.02
CA PRO A 15 12.97 28.02 0.39
C PRO A 15 12.93 29.35 1.14
N VAL A 16 14.08 30.01 1.25
CA VAL A 16 14.28 31.35 1.84
C VAL A 16 14.10 31.42 3.36
N LEU A 17 13.08 30.79 3.94
CA LEU A 17 12.73 30.90 5.36
C LEU A 17 13.38 29.83 6.26
N GLY A 18 14.19 28.93 5.69
CA GLY A 18 14.86 27.87 6.41
C GLY A 18 13.92 26.70 6.68
N PHE A 19 13.08 26.79 7.71
CA PHE A 19 12.15 25.74 8.11
C PHE A 19 10.75 26.28 8.39
N ALA A 20 9.73 25.47 8.07
CA ALA A 20 8.34 25.74 8.41
C ALA A 20 7.66 24.46 8.90
N VAL A 21 6.59 24.64 9.68
CA VAL A 21 5.72 23.56 10.13
C VAL A 21 4.49 23.54 9.25
N ASP A 22 4.16 22.37 8.70
CA ASP A 22 3.01 22.21 7.80
C ASP A 22 2.33 20.85 8.03
N SER A 23 1.12 20.67 7.49
CA SER A 23 0.30 19.48 7.67
C SER A 23 -0.36 19.03 6.36
N GLY A 24 -0.43 17.72 6.16
CA GLY A 24 -1.13 17.10 5.05
C GLY A 24 -0.61 15.71 4.71
N THR A 25 -1.34 15.01 3.85
CA THR A 25 -0.86 13.75 3.26
C THR A 25 0.41 13.94 2.43
N SER A 26 0.64 15.15 1.91
CA SER A 26 1.90 15.59 1.31
C SER A 26 3.10 15.51 2.26
N MET A 27 2.86 15.49 3.58
CA MET A 27 3.90 15.45 4.62
C MET A 27 4.05 14.02 5.16
N ALA A 28 2.98 13.22 5.15
CA ALA A 28 3.04 11.78 5.44
C ALA A 28 3.74 10.98 4.32
N THR A 29 3.49 11.34 3.06
CA THR A 29 4.07 10.67 1.88
C THR A 29 5.60 10.59 1.93
N PRO A 30 6.37 11.68 2.18
CA PRO A 30 7.83 11.62 2.24
C PRO A 30 8.37 10.78 3.42
N HIS A 31 7.64 10.67 4.53
CA HIS A 31 8.01 9.74 5.60
C HIS A 31 7.95 8.28 5.11
N LEU A 32 6.83 7.91 4.47
CA LEU A 32 6.64 6.55 3.97
C LEU A 32 7.57 6.22 2.80
N SER A 33 7.85 7.18 1.90
CA SER A 33 8.79 6.97 0.80
C SER A 33 10.23 6.84 1.29
N GLY A 34 10.62 7.60 2.33
CA GLY A 34 11.91 7.44 3.01
C GLY A 34 12.08 6.04 3.62
N ILE A 35 11.05 5.54 4.30
CA ILE A 35 11.03 4.18 4.86
C ILE A 35 11.13 3.14 3.74
N ALA A 36 10.35 3.28 2.65
CA ALA A 36 10.43 2.38 1.51
C ALA A 36 11.82 2.37 0.86
N ALA A 37 12.49 3.53 0.78
CA ALA A 37 13.86 3.64 0.27
C ALA A 37 14.87 2.94 1.19
N LEU A 38 14.73 3.07 2.51
CA LEU A 38 15.58 2.35 3.49
C LEU A 38 15.38 0.84 3.40
N LEU A 39 14.14 0.38 3.27
CA LEU A 39 13.85 -1.05 3.06
C LEU A 39 14.45 -1.55 1.75
N LYS A 40 14.35 -0.78 0.66
CA LYS A 40 15.01 -1.14 -0.62
C LYS A 40 16.53 -1.18 -0.51
N ALA A 41 17.13 -0.33 0.33
CA ALA A 41 18.57 -0.34 0.58
C ALA A 41 18.99 -1.56 1.41
N SER A 42 18.19 -1.96 2.42
CA SER A 42 18.46 -3.15 3.24
C SER A 42 18.15 -4.47 2.53
N HIS A 43 17.19 -4.46 1.60
CA HIS A 43 16.74 -5.62 0.82
C HIS A 43 16.76 -5.29 -0.68
N PRO A 44 17.94 -5.25 -1.32
CA PRO A 44 18.09 -4.81 -2.72
C PRO A 44 17.33 -5.65 -3.74
N ASP A 45 17.00 -6.89 -3.41
CA ASP A 45 16.27 -7.85 -4.23
C ASP A 45 14.75 -7.71 -4.12
N TRP A 46 14.22 -7.09 -3.06
CA TRP A 46 12.78 -6.94 -2.86
C TRP A 46 12.12 -6.13 -3.98
N SER A 47 11.02 -6.65 -4.51
CA SER A 47 10.17 -5.92 -5.43
C SER A 47 9.40 -4.79 -4.73
N PRO A 48 8.86 -3.79 -5.47
CA PRO A 48 8.05 -2.74 -4.86
C PRO A 48 6.83 -3.28 -4.08
N SER A 49 6.22 -4.39 -4.53
CA SER A 49 5.10 -5.03 -3.86
C SER A 49 5.53 -5.73 -2.56
N MET A 50 6.71 -6.34 -2.51
CA MET A 50 7.27 -6.88 -1.27
C MET A 50 7.54 -5.79 -0.22
N ILE A 51 8.13 -4.66 -0.61
CA ILE A 51 8.34 -3.52 0.30
C ILE A 51 7.02 -3.00 0.85
N LYS A 52 6.03 -2.82 -0.03
CA LYS A 52 4.68 -2.41 0.36
C LYS A 52 4.05 -3.41 1.34
N SER A 53 4.17 -4.70 1.05
CA SER A 53 3.67 -5.77 1.91
C SER A 53 4.31 -5.71 3.29
N ALA A 54 5.64 -5.57 3.36
CA ALA A 54 6.36 -5.48 4.63
C ALA A 54 5.87 -4.29 5.47
N ILE A 55 5.72 -3.12 4.86
CA ILE A 55 5.18 -1.92 5.52
C ILE A 55 3.77 -2.14 6.06
N MET A 56 2.88 -2.73 5.26
CA MET A 56 1.48 -2.91 5.64
C MET A 56 1.30 -3.99 6.71
N THR A 57 1.93 -5.15 6.55
CA THR A 57 1.71 -6.31 7.44
C THR A 57 2.35 -6.14 8.83
N THR A 58 3.33 -5.24 8.95
CA THR A 58 4.01 -4.93 10.21
C THR A 58 3.52 -3.65 10.88
N ALA A 59 2.52 -2.99 10.29
CA ALA A 59 1.88 -1.81 10.84
C ALA A 59 1.21 -2.10 12.19
N TYR A 60 1.15 -1.09 13.05
CA TYR A 60 0.43 -1.19 14.32
C TYR A 60 -0.88 -0.39 14.27
N THR A 61 -1.88 -0.88 15.00
CA THR A 61 -3.26 -0.33 15.01
C THR A 61 -3.65 0.32 16.33
N VAL A 62 -2.70 0.44 17.26
CA VAL A 62 -2.91 1.01 18.60
C VAL A 62 -2.03 2.23 18.85
N ASP A 63 -2.50 3.14 19.69
CA ASP A 63 -1.75 4.30 20.15
C ASP A 63 -0.70 3.90 21.21
N ASN A 64 0.04 4.90 21.71
CA ASN A 64 1.06 4.71 22.73
C ASN A 64 0.52 4.28 24.11
N LYS A 65 -0.81 4.28 24.30
CA LYS A 65 -1.50 3.80 25.50
C LYS A 65 -2.16 2.43 25.27
N GLY A 66 -2.02 1.85 24.08
CA GLY A 66 -2.63 0.57 23.70
C GLY A 66 -4.10 0.67 23.29
N ASN A 67 -4.66 1.87 23.13
CA ASN A 67 -6.02 2.04 22.61
C ASN A 67 -6.02 1.97 21.09
N GLN A 68 -7.16 1.62 20.48
CA GLN A 68 -7.29 1.70 19.02
C GLN A 68 -7.05 3.13 18.53
N ILE A 69 -6.38 3.24 17.38
CA ILE A 69 -6.21 4.53 16.71
C ILE A 69 -7.58 5.15 16.44
N ILE A 70 -7.73 6.44 16.73
CA ILE A 70 -8.96 7.19 16.54
C ILE A 70 -8.89 8.11 15.33
N SER A 71 -10.05 8.42 14.76
CA SER A 71 -10.22 9.52 13.82
C SER A 71 -10.28 10.85 14.56
N ASP A 72 -9.64 11.88 14.02
CA ASP A 72 -9.67 13.25 14.56
C ASP A 72 -10.98 13.99 14.23
N GLU A 73 -11.72 13.54 13.21
CA GLU A 73 -13.00 14.12 12.81
C GLU A 73 -14.12 13.84 13.82
N ASP A 74 -14.25 12.59 14.27
CA ASP A 74 -15.37 12.14 15.10
C ASP A 74 -14.96 11.53 16.45
N TRP A 75 -13.65 11.47 16.73
CA TRP A 75 -13.05 10.92 17.96
C TRP A 75 -13.43 9.47 18.25
N LYS A 76 -13.81 8.72 17.22
CA LYS A 76 -14.10 7.27 17.30
C LYS A 76 -12.95 6.46 16.76
N THR A 77 -12.97 5.15 17.02
CA THR A 77 -12.05 4.20 16.38
C THR A 77 -12.02 4.43 14.87
N ALA A 78 -10.82 4.66 14.34
CA ALA A 78 -10.62 4.89 12.93
C ALA A 78 -10.92 3.60 12.15
N SER A 79 -11.72 3.72 11.09
CA SER A 79 -11.99 2.59 10.21
C SER A 79 -10.76 2.24 9.37
N PHE A 80 -10.74 1.02 8.82
CA PHE A 80 -9.75 0.59 7.82
C PHE A 80 -9.75 1.48 6.56
N PHE A 81 -10.86 2.18 6.27
CA PHE A 81 -10.90 3.17 5.19
C PHE A 81 -10.17 4.48 5.52
N ALA A 82 -9.93 4.76 6.81
CA ALA A 82 -9.13 5.90 7.26
C ALA A 82 -7.65 5.54 7.43
N VAL A 83 -7.35 4.37 8.02
CA VAL A 83 -5.97 4.02 8.42
C VAL A 83 -5.28 2.95 7.57
N GLY A 84 -6.01 2.29 6.68
CA GLY A 84 -5.49 1.14 5.94
C GLY A 84 -5.07 0.02 6.90
N ALA A 85 -3.83 -0.45 6.78
CA ALA A 85 -3.27 -1.45 7.68
C ALA A 85 -2.90 -0.92 9.07
N GLY A 86 -2.79 0.40 9.25
CA GLY A 86 -2.40 1.04 10.51
C GLY A 86 -1.24 2.01 10.34
N HIS A 87 -0.61 2.39 11.45
CA HIS A 87 0.53 3.29 11.45
C HIS A 87 1.83 2.53 11.20
N VAL A 88 2.69 3.12 10.37
CA VAL A 88 3.94 2.51 9.93
C VAL A 88 4.87 2.16 11.10
N ASN A 89 5.49 0.98 11.03
CA ASN A 89 6.58 0.53 11.89
C ASN A 89 7.81 0.21 11.04
N ALA A 90 8.72 1.17 10.88
CA ALA A 90 9.88 1.01 10.02
C ALA A 90 10.81 -0.14 10.46
N THR A 91 10.99 -0.31 11.78
CA THR A 91 11.86 -1.35 12.33
C THR A 91 11.30 -2.74 12.07
N ALA A 92 10.00 -2.95 12.34
CA ALA A 92 9.37 -4.25 12.09
C ALA A 92 9.28 -4.56 10.58
N ALA A 93 9.04 -3.56 9.74
CA ALA A 93 9.00 -3.74 8.29
C ALA A 93 10.33 -4.22 7.68
N ASN A 94 11.44 -4.08 8.39
CA ASN A 94 12.73 -4.58 7.92
C ASN A 94 12.87 -6.10 8.03
N ASP A 95 12.06 -6.77 8.86
CA ASP A 95 12.02 -8.23 8.99
C ASP A 95 10.56 -8.70 9.18
N PRO A 96 9.75 -8.67 8.10
CA PRO A 96 8.32 -8.97 8.17
C PRO A 96 8.03 -10.47 8.29
N GLY A 97 9.04 -11.33 8.17
CA GLY A 97 8.91 -12.77 8.03
C GLY A 97 8.38 -13.19 6.65
N LEU A 98 7.13 -12.84 6.33
CA LEU A 98 6.46 -13.19 5.07
C LEU A 98 5.98 -11.94 4.32
N VAL A 99 5.94 -12.02 2.99
CA VAL A 99 5.43 -10.95 2.13
C VAL A 99 4.47 -11.44 1.06
N TYR A 100 3.56 -10.55 0.66
CA TYR A 100 2.65 -10.70 -0.46
C TYR A 100 3.30 -10.10 -1.72
N GLU A 101 4.00 -10.93 -2.50
CA GLU A 101 4.58 -10.47 -3.76
C GLU A 101 3.53 -10.43 -4.88
N ILE A 102 3.53 -9.32 -5.63
CA ILE A 102 2.75 -9.10 -6.84
C ILE A 102 3.68 -8.73 -7.99
N GLY A 103 3.67 -9.51 -9.07
CA GLY A 103 4.41 -9.23 -10.29
C GLY A 103 3.61 -8.46 -11.35
N ASN A 104 4.30 -7.96 -12.38
CA ASN A 104 3.67 -7.23 -13.50
C ASN A 104 2.58 -8.05 -14.23
N ARG A 105 2.77 -9.37 -14.35
CA ARG A 105 1.77 -10.26 -14.98
C ARG A 105 0.51 -10.40 -14.13
N GLU A 106 0.62 -10.35 -12.81
CA GLU A 106 -0.53 -10.39 -11.89
C GLU A 106 -1.29 -9.05 -11.91
N TYR A 107 -0.58 -7.92 -11.96
CA TYR A 107 -1.23 -6.63 -12.21
C TYR A 107 -1.96 -6.60 -13.56
N LEU A 108 -1.36 -7.13 -14.63
CA LEU A 108 -2.04 -7.25 -15.92
C LEU A 108 -3.31 -8.11 -15.80
N ALA A 109 -3.21 -9.29 -15.17
CA ALA A 109 -4.34 -10.18 -14.96
C ALA A 109 -5.48 -9.53 -14.18
N TYR A 110 -5.16 -8.73 -13.16
CA TYR A 110 -6.10 -7.95 -12.37
C TYR A 110 -6.77 -6.84 -13.19
N LEU A 111 -6.00 -6.02 -13.90
CA LEU A 111 -6.56 -4.93 -14.74
C LEU A 111 -7.45 -5.49 -15.86
N CYS A 112 -7.11 -6.66 -16.40
CA CYS A 112 -7.95 -7.39 -17.35
C CYS A 112 -9.23 -7.97 -16.71
N GLY A 113 -9.17 -8.34 -15.42
CA GLY A 113 -10.35 -8.70 -14.61
C GLY A 113 -11.30 -7.54 -14.39
N LEU A 114 -10.76 -6.32 -14.27
CA LEU A 114 -11.52 -5.06 -14.24
C LEU A 114 -12.10 -4.63 -15.61
N ASN A 115 -11.96 -5.47 -16.64
CA ASN A 115 -12.41 -5.20 -18.01
C ASN A 115 -11.75 -3.98 -18.67
N MET A 116 -10.50 -3.64 -18.31
CA MET A 116 -9.74 -2.63 -19.04
C MET A 116 -9.41 -3.11 -20.46
N THR A 117 -9.45 -2.19 -21.42
CA THR A 117 -9.12 -2.48 -22.82
C THR A 117 -7.61 -2.54 -23.05
N ASN A 118 -7.17 -3.24 -24.11
CA ASN A 118 -5.75 -3.28 -24.48
C ASN A 118 -5.16 -1.87 -24.76
N GLU A 119 -5.98 -0.93 -25.22
CA GLU A 119 -5.57 0.47 -25.42
C GLU A 119 -5.29 1.16 -24.08
N GLN A 120 -6.18 1.01 -23.10
CA GLN A 120 -5.98 1.53 -21.74
C GLN A 120 -4.74 0.92 -21.09
N LEU A 121 -4.53 -0.39 -21.26
CA LEU A 121 -3.37 -1.10 -20.73
C LEU A 121 -2.06 -0.63 -21.36
N THR A 122 -2.08 -0.25 -22.64
CA THR A 122 -0.91 0.32 -23.33
C THR A 122 -0.46 1.61 -22.64
N GLY A 123 -1.41 2.45 -22.17
CA GLY A 123 -1.10 3.64 -21.39
C GLY A 123 -0.50 3.33 -20.02
N VAL A 124 -1.04 2.33 -19.30
CA VAL A 124 -0.57 1.95 -17.95
C VAL A 124 0.84 1.36 -17.97
N PHE A 125 1.15 0.54 -18.98
CA PHE A 125 2.44 -0.15 -19.08
C PHE A 125 3.42 0.54 -20.05
N ASN A 126 3.36 1.87 -20.16
CA ASN A 126 4.29 2.70 -20.94
C ASN A 126 4.52 2.19 -22.38
N GLY A 127 3.46 1.81 -23.09
CA GLY A 127 3.54 1.38 -24.49
C GLY A 127 3.95 -0.08 -24.70
N SER A 128 4.02 -0.89 -23.64
CA SER A 128 4.41 -2.32 -23.72
C SER A 128 3.36 -3.15 -24.47
N LYS A 129 3.44 -3.18 -25.80
CA LYS A 129 2.54 -3.94 -26.70
C LYS A 129 2.50 -5.45 -26.46
N LEU A 130 3.47 -5.99 -25.70
CA LEU A 130 3.54 -7.41 -25.34
C LEU A 130 2.55 -7.82 -24.24
N LEU A 131 1.88 -6.86 -23.60
CA LEU A 131 0.94 -7.10 -22.50
C LEU A 131 -0.49 -6.94 -23.01
N ASN A 132 -1.19 -8.06 -23.20
CA ASN A 132 -2.60 -8.07 -23.59
C ASN A 132 -3.42 -9.02 -22.70
N CYS A 133 -4.72 -8.80 -22.61
CA CYS A 133 -5.58 -9.65 -21.78
C CYS A 133 -5.73 -11.09 -22.30
N SER A 134 -5.38 -11.35 -23.55
CA SER A 134 -5.37 -12.71 -24.11
C SER A 134 -4.15 -13.52 -23.64
N SER A 135 -3.14 -12.88 -23.07
CA SER A 135 -1.88 -13.50 -22.64
C SER A 135 -1.86 -13.94 -21.17
N VAL A 136 -2.93 -13.64 -20.43
CA VAL A 136 -3.07 -13.93 -19.00
C VAL A 136 -4.48 -14.44 -18.68
N GLN A 137 -4.58 -15.28 -17.66
CA GLN A 137 -5.88 -15.60 -17.06
C GLN A 137 -6.31 -14.42 -16.19
N LYS A 138 -7.53 -13.92 -16.40
CA LYS A 138 -8.08 -12.81 -15.61
C LYS A 138 -8.14 -13.19 -14.13
N THR A 139 -7.82 -12.22 -13.27
CA THR A 139 -7.91 -12.36 -11.81
C THR A 139 -9.08 -11.52 -11.31
N GLU A 140 -9.91 -12.09 -10.44
CA GLU A 140 -10.99 -11.36 -9.79
C GLU A 140 -10.42 -10.30 -8.83
N GLU A 141 -11.18 -9.22 -8.60
CA GLU A 141 -10.73 -8.09 -7.79
C GLU A 141 -10.25 -8.53 -6.40
N LYS A 142 -10.99 -9.45 -5.77
CA LYS A 142 -10.69 -9.97 -4.43
C LYS A 142 -9.43 -10.83 -4.38
N ASP A 143 -9.00 -11.39 -5.51
CA ASP A 143 -7.93 -12.41 -5.60
C ASP A 143 -6.58 -11.86 -6.06
N LEU A 144 -6.46 -10.55 -6.31
CA LEU A 144 -5.13 -9.94 -6.37
C LEU A 144 -4.40 -10.23 -5.05
N ASN A 145 -3.13 -10.65 -5.14
CA ASN A 145 -2.31 -11.04 -3.98
C ASN A 145 -1.88 -9.84 -3.11
N TYR A 146 -2.85 -9.03 -2.70
CA TYR A 146 -2.67 -7.77 -1.99
C TYR A 146 -2.67 -8.02 -0.47
N PRO A 147 -1.86 -7.28 0.32
CA PRO A 147 -1.76 -7.41 1.78
C PRO A 147 -2.99 -6.82 2.53
N SER A 148 -4.17 -6.88 1.91
CA SER A 148 -5.45 -6.58 2.54
C SER A 148 -6.57 -7.35 1.82
N ILE A 149 -7.72 -7.45 2.47
CA ILE A 149 -8.90 -8.14 1.95
C ILE A 149 -10.07 -7.19 2.00
N SER A 150 -10.73 -7.01 0.86
CA SER A 150 -12.00 -6.30 0.73
C SER A 150 -12.97 -7.19 -0.05
N VAL A 151 -14.13 -7.45 0.53
CA VAL A 151 -15.16 -8.33 -0.06
C VAL A 151 -16.55 -7.76 0.18
N SER A 152 -17.46 -8.04 -0.73
CA SER A 152 -18.87 -7.72 -0.55
C SER A 152 -19.62 -8.87 0.14
N LEU A 153 -20.55 -8.56 1.04
CA LEU A 153 -21.21 -9.55 1.91
C LEU A 153 -22.51 -10.15 1.33
N TRP A 154 -22.82 -9.88 0.05
CA TRP A 154 -24.06 -10.36 -0.56
C TRP A 154 -24.11 -11.89 -0.74
N ASN A 155 -22.95 -12.53 -0.93
CA ASN A 155 -22.81 -13.98 -1.14
C ASN A 155 -21.54 -14.50 -0.46
N GLN A 156 -21.44 -15.82 -0.30
CA GLN A 156 -20.20 -16.46 0.16
C GLN A 156 -19.04 -16.11 -0.79
N GLN A 157 -17.94 -15.60 -0.23
CA GLN A 157 -16.72 -15.26 -0.96
C GLN A 157 -15.56 -16.14 -0.49
N VAL A 158 -14.72 -16.59 -1.42
CA VAL A 158 -13.44 -17.24 -1.13
C VAL A 158 -12.33 -16.36 -1.69
N VAL A 159 -11.34 -16.06 -0.87
CA VAL A 159 -10.21 -15.18 -1.20
C VAL A 159 -8.92 -15.98 -1.13
N THR A 160 -8.14 -15.96 -2.20
CA THR A 160 -6.86 -16.69 -2.26
C THR A 160 -5.67 -15.73 -2.10
N ARG A 161 -4.65 -16.15 -1.34
CA ARG A 161 -3.40 -15.40 -1.16
C ARG A 161 -2.19 -16.34 -1.23
N ARG A 162 -1.06 -15.78 -1.65
CA ARG A 162 0.26 -16.43 -1.70
C ARG A 162 1.23 -15.61 -0.85
N LEU A 163 1.90 -16.29 0.08
CA LEU A 163 2.96 -15.72 0.90
C LEU A 163 4.29 -16.33 0.45
N THR A 164 5.32 -15.50 0.42
CA THR A 164 6.72 -15.88 0.19
C THR A 164 7.60 -15.37 1.31
#